data_AF-D2W230-F1
#
_entry.id   AF-D2W230-F1
#
_cell.length_a   1.000
_cell.length_b   1.000
_cell.length_c   1.000
_cell.angle_alpha   90.00
_cell.angle_beta   90.00
_cell.angle_gamma   90.00
#
_symmetry.space_group_name_H-M   'P 1'
#
loop_
_entity.id
_entity.type
_entity.pdbx_description
1 polymer ?
#
loop_
_entity_poly.entity_id
_entity_poly.type
_entity_poly.pdbx_seq_one_letter_code
_entity_poly.pdbx_strand_id
1 'polypeptide(L)'
;MLLGLTEDYSILLRVFGFLPFQHVVRVYSVVCKQWHCISLMQSHSTLTLNWTRDTGPHGTDMHERMQALSNTPMLACVSSLDLSNNLLGDACIYMLCESPFACNLTKLNLSRNELSNNGVSYLTSTPFLANLQELNLEGNRISSEGLQSISECSFMSGLKTLNLNQNLIDESGVIALSHSPYMSCLTNLSLNVNNIRNLGVKSISSSIFLADLQILSLSGCGLDNEDVKWIANGMMTNLVDLDLSDNLISDVSSLASYSKLMRLSKLNLKGNYIIEKDALVILTSNSLSNLTQLNLSCNCIANIEEIRNISNSNKKLQIDLQDNDPVRSLLLGDNL
;
A
#
# COMPACT_ATOMS: atom_id res chain seq x y z
N MET A 1 7.82 -30.17 32.61
CA MET A 1 8.97 -31.07 32.41
C MET A 1 9.08 -31.30 30.90
N LEU A 2 9.30 -30.28 30.06
CA LEU A 2 10.61 -29.64 29.78
C LEU A 2 11.79 -30.58 30.02
N LEU A 3 12.28 -31.19 28.94
CA LEU A 3 13.69 -31.33 28.52
C LEU A 3 13.77 -32.41 27.42
N GLY A 4 14.19 -32.03 26.19
CA GLY A 4 14.67 -33.03 25.22
C GLY A 4 14.50 -32.80 23.70
N LEU A 5 13.89 -31.72 23.21
CA LEU A 5 13.55 -31.60 21.76
C LEU A 5 14.40 -30.60 20.95
N THR A 6 15.52 -30.10 21.48
CA THR A 6 16.32 -29.05 20.81
C THR A 6 17.44 -29.57 19.91
N GLU A 7 17.77 -30.87 19.92
CA GLU A 7 18.83 -31.43 19.04
C GLU A 7 18.30 -32.09 17.74
N ASP A 8 17.02 -32.50 17.69
CA ASP A 8 16.46 -33.29 16.58
C ASP A 8 16.19 -32.51 15.28
N TYR A 9 16.00 -31.19 15.33
CA TYR A 9 15.75 -30.38 14.14
C TYR A 9 17.00 -30.27 13.23
N SER A 10 18.19 -30.33 13.83
CA SER A 10 19.47 -30.29 13.09
C SER A 10 19.73 -31.60 12.33
N ILE A 11 19.27 -32.73 12.88
CA ILE A 11 19.38 -34.05 12.26
C ILE A 11 18.40 -34.16 11.10
N LEU A 12 17.17 -33.67 11.25
CA LEU A 12 16.18 -33.62 10.18
C LEU A 12 16.66 -32.78 8.98
N LEU A 13 17.19 -31.57 9.21
CA LEU A 13 17.76 -30.73 8.15
C LEU A 13 18.96 -31.39 7.45
N ARG A 14 19.84 -32.07 8.20
CA ARG A 14 20.96 -32.83 7.61
C ARG A 14 20.48 -34.04 6.80
N VAL A 15 19.44 -34.75 7.26
CA VAL A 15 18.83 -35.88 6.53
C VAL A 15 18.12 -35.40 5.26
N PHE A 16 17.47 -34.24 5.27
CA PHE A 16 16.86 -33.64 4.08
C PHE A 16 17.89 -33.19 3.03
N GLY A 17 19.09 -32.77 3.45
CA GLY A 17 20.17 -32.38 2.55
C GLY A 17 20.74 -33.52 1.70
N PHE A 18 20.55 -34.78 2.11
CA PHE A 18 21.00 -35.96 1.36
C PHE A 18 19.92 -36.57 0.44
N LEU A 19 18.68 -36.06 0.49
CA LEU A 19 17.59 -36.58 -0.32
C LEU A 19 17.39 -35.73 -1.59
N PRO A 20 17.23 -36.35 -2.78
CA PRO A 20 16.86 -35.62 -3.99
C PRO A 20 15.59 -34.80 -3.75
N PHE A 21 15.56 -33.53 -4.16
CA PHE A 21 14.44 -32.60 -3.92
C PHE A 21 13.08 -33.17 -4.34
N GLN A 22 13.04 -33.93 -5.44
CA GLN A 22 11.85 -34.63 -5.91
C GLN A 22 11.32 -35.69 -4.91
N HIS A 23 12.19 -36.26 -4.09
CA HIS A 23 11.87 -37.21 -3.03
C HIS A 23 11.37 -36.50 -1.75
N VAL A 24 11.93 -35.33 -1.43
CA VAL A 24 11.46 -34.47 -0.33
C VAL A 24 10.05 -33.98 -0.61
N VAL A 25 9.78 -33.54 -1.84
CA VAL A 25 8.43 -33.15 -2.27
C VAL A 25 7.49 -34.37 -2.33
N ARG A 26 7.94 -35.56 -2.73
CA ARG A 26 7.06 -36.75 -2.75
C ARG A 26 6.69 -37.29 -1.36
N VAL A 27 7.60 -37.23 -0.39
CA VAL A 27 7.43 -37.87 0.92
C VAL A 27 7.02 -36.86 2.01
N TYR A 28 7.44 -35.59 1.90
CA TYR A 28 7.24 -34.55 2.91
C TYR A 28 6.37 -33.37 2.46
N SER A 29 5.84 -33.37 1.23
CA SER A 29 4.77 -32.43 0.81
C SER A 29 3.52 -32.48 1.69
N VAL A 30 3.36 -33.54 2.48
CA VAL A 30 2.30 -33.69 3.49
C VAL A 30 2.45 -32.68 4.65
N VAL A 31 3.61 -32.01 4.83
CA VAL A 31 3.86 -31.16 6.01
C VAL A 31 3.63 -29.65 5.78
N CYS A 32 3.65 -29.14 4.55
CA CYS A 32 3.21 -27.76 4.31
C CYS A 32 1.76 -27.75 3.82
N LYS A 33 0.81 -27.63 4.76
CA LYS A 33 -0.64 -27.61 4.49
C LYS A 33 -1.03 -26.70 3.30
N GLN A 34 -0.32 -25.58 3.12
CA GLN A 34 -0.57 -24.65 2.02
C GLN A 34 -0.27 -25.28 0.64
N TRP A 35 0.87 -25.96 0.46
CA TRP A 35 1.20 -26.59 -0.82
C TRP A 35 0.29 -27.77 -1.16
N HIS A 36 -0.12 -28.54 -0.15
CA HIS A 36 -1.12 -29.58 -0.33
C HIS A 36 -2.46 -28.97 -0.80
N CYS A 37 -2.93 -27.90 -0.16
CA CYS A 37 -4.13 -27.18 -0.59
C CYS A 37 -3.97 -26.59 -2.01
N ILE A 38 -2.83 -25.97 -2.33
CA ILE A 38 -2.54 -25.41 -3.66
C ILE A 38 -2.57 -26.50 -4.74
N SER A 39 -2.00 -27.68 -4.46
CA SER A 39 -2.00 -28.80 -5.41
C SER A 39 -3.38 -29.40 -5.65
N LEU A 40 -4.30 -29.26 -4.69
CA LEU A 40 -5.67 -29.77 -4.76
C LEU A 40 -6.65 -28.74 -5.34
N MET A 41 -6.37 -27.44 -5.19
CA MET A 41 -7.21 -26.35 -5.68
C MET A 41 -6.80 -25.97 -7.11
N GLN A 42 -7.63 -26.36 -8.08
CA GLN A 42 -7.42 -26.05 -9.50
C GLN A 42 -7.69 -24.59 -9.89
N SER A 43 -7.93 -23.68 -8.93
CA SER A 43 -8.05 -22.24 -9.20
C SER A 43 -7.74 -21.36 -7.99
N HIS A 44 -7.03 -20.25 -8.26
CA HIS A 44 -6.80 -19.08 -7.39
C HIS A 44 -6.23 -19.36 -5.99
N SER A 45 -5.04 -19.93 -5.94
CA SER A 45 -4.38 -20.23 -4.68
C SER A 45 -3.52 -19.06 -4.17
N THR A 46 -3.65 -18.76 -2.88
CA THR A 46 -2.82 -17.79 -2.15
C THR A 46 -1.73 -18.54 -1.39
N LEU A 47 -0.48 -18.17 -1.61
CA LEU A 47 0.68 -18.67 -0.86
C LEU A 47 1.24 -17.54 0.00
N THR A 48 1.38 -17.79 1.31
CA THR A 48 1.94 -16.83 2.26
C THR A 48 3.11 -17.47 2.99
N LEU A 49 4.30 -16.88 2.84
CA LEU A 49 5.54 -17.38 3.42
C LEU A 49 6.07 -16.39 4.45
N ASN A 50 6.33 -16.86 5.67
CA ASN A 50 6.92 -16.06 6.75
C ASN A 50 8.14 -16.82 7.29
N TRP A 51 9.32 -16.45 6.80
CA TRP A 51 10.60 -17.08 7.08
C TRP A 51 11.39 -16.40 8.22
N THR A 52 11.09 -15.14 8.55
CA THR A 52 11.79 -14.42 9.64
C THR A 52 11.48 -14.95 11.04
N ARG A 53 10.40 -15.73 11.22
CA ARG A 53 10.09 -16.41 12.49
C ARG A 53 10.86 -17.72 12.70
N ASP A 54 11.58 -18.20 11.68
CA ASP A 54 12.26 -19.50 11.68
C ASP A 54 13.75 -19.33 12.03
N THR A 55 14.04 -18.73 13.18
CA THR A 55 15.42 -18.53 13.68
C THR A 55 15.92 -19.75 14.44
N GLY A 56 16.06 -20.87 13.73
CA GLY A 56 16.85 -22.00 14.21
C GLY A 56 18.36 -21.68 14.24
N PRO A 57 19.18 -22.45 14.99
CA PRO A 57 20.63 -22.21 15.15
C PRO A 57 21.47 -22.39 13.88
N HIS A 58 20.84 -22.71 12.76
CA HIS A 58 21.45 -22.82 11.44
C HIS A 58 20.61 -22.02 10.46
N GLY A 59 21.03 -20.78 10.22
CA GLY A 59 20.49 -19.94 9.15
C GLY A 59 20.62 -20.68 7.82
N THR A 60 19.51 -21.23 7.35
CA THR A 60 19.35 -21.57 5.94
C THR A 60 19.29 -20.24 5.20
N ASP A 61 20.18 -20.05 4.24
CA ASP A 61 20.32 -18.78 3.52
C ASP A 61 18.99 -18.43 2.84
N MET A 62 18.49 -17.21 3.05
CA MET A 62 17.29 -16.67 2.40
C MET A 62 17.33 -16.91 0.89
N HIS A 63 18.53 -16.84 0.31
CA HIS A 63 18.75 -17.10 -1.11
C HIS A 63 18.37 -18.52 -1.53
N GLU A 64 18.69 -19.54 -0.73
CA GLU A 64 18.35 -20.94 -1.07
C GLU A 64 16.82 -21.15 -1.07
N ARG A 65 16.12 -20.56 -0.11
CA ARG A 65 14.66 -20.63 -0.02
C ARG A 65 13.99 -19.95 -1.21
N MET A 66 14.48 -18.77 -1.56
CA MET A 66 13.98 -18.03 -2.72
C MET A 66 14.30 -18.75 -4.03
N GLN A 67 15.50 -19.30 -4.18
CA GLN A 67 15.89 -20.08 -5.35
C GLN A 67 15.01 -21.32 -5.52
N ALA A 68 14.70 -22.03 -4.42
CA ALA A 68 13.80 -23.17 -4.45
C ALA A 68 12.37 -22.78 -4.87
N LEU A 69 11.87 -21.63 -4.37
CA LEU A 69 10.57 -21.09 -4.76
C LEU A 69 10.53 -20.70 -6.25
N SER A 70 11.55 -20.00 -6.74
CA SER A 70 11.64 -19.57 -8.14
C SER A 70 11.76 -20.72 -9.12
N ASN A 71 12.36 -21.84 -8.71
CA ASN A 71 12.57 -22.99 -9.59
C ASN A 71 11.43 -24.02 -9.55
N THR A 72 10.42 -23.87 -8.70
CA THR A 72 9.32 -24.84 -8.62
C THR A 72 8.22 -24.55 -9.65
N PRO A 73 7.84 -25.53 -10.49
CA PRO A 73 6.69 -25.39 -11.39
C PRO A 73 5.36 -25.14 -10.65
N MET A 74 5.28 -25.48 -9.35
CA MET A 74 4.08 -25.23 -8.56
C MET A 74 3.78 -23.74 -8.37
N LEU A 75 4.77 -22.84 -8.55
CA LEU A 75 4.52 -21.41 -8.53
C LEU A 75 3.55 -20.98 -9.63
N ALA A 76 3.48 -21.72 -10.76
CA ALA A 76 2.51 -21.46 -11.81
C ALA A 76 1.06 -21.74 -11.38
N CYS A 77 0.83 -22.43 -10.26
CA CYS A 77 -0.50 -22.64 -9.69
C CYS A 77 -0.91 -21.52 -8.70
N VAL A 78 -0.01 -20.58 -8.40
CA VAL A 78 -0.22 -19.50 -7.44
C VAL A 78 -0.66 -18.25 -8.18
N SER A 79 -1.73 -17.62 -7.70
CA SER A 79 -2.17 -16.31 -8.21
C SER A 79 -1.88 -15.18 -7.22
N SER A 80 -1.74 -15.48 -5.94
CA SER A 80 -1.42 -14.49 -4.91
C SER A 80 -0.23 -14.97 -4.09
N LEU A 81 0.85 -14.20 -4.09
CA LEU A 81 2.07 -14.50 -3.36
C LEU A 81 2.36 -13.42 -2.33
N ASP A 82 2.39 -13.81 -1.06
CA ASP A 82 2.78 -12.95 0.05
C ASP A 82 4.14 -13.39 0.62
N LEU A 83 5.13 -12.54 0.40
CA LEU A 83 6.49 -12.66 0.93
C LEU A 83 6.83 -11.50 1.87
N SER A 84 5.85 -10.84 2.45
CA SER A 84 6.09 -9.69 3.32
C SER A 84 6.91 -10.04 4.57
N ASN A 85 7.69 -9.08 5.05
CA ASN A 85 8.49 -9.20 6.29
C ASN A 85 9.46 -10.39 6.28
N ASN A 86 10.17 -10.61 5.17
CA ASN A 86 11.14 -11.70 5.00
C ASN A 86 12.60 -11.26 4.86
N LEU A 87 12.91 -9.96 4.87
CA LEU A 87 14.29 -9.46 4.68
C LEU A 87 14.93 -10.00 3.39
N LEU A 88 14.15 -10.04 2.30
CA LEU A 88 14.57 -10.64 1.03
C LEU A 88 15.78 -9.94 0.38
N GLY A 89 15.79 -8.60 0.39
CA GLY A 89 16.70 -7.79 -0.40
C GLY A 89 16.52 -7.96 -1.92
N ASP A 90 17.26 -7.17 -2.69
CA ASP A 90 17.09 -7.09 -4.16
C ASP A 90 17.46 -8.40 -4.88
N ALA A 91 18.46 -9.14 -4.38
CA ALA A 91 18.93 -10.39 -4.98
C ALA A 91 17.85 -11.48 -5.00
N CYS A 92 17.02 -11.55 -3.95
CA CYS A 92 15.90 -12.48 -3.91
C CYS A 92 14.78 -12.10 -4.90
N ILE A 93 14.53 -10.80 -5.08
CA ILE A 93 13.58 -10.33 -6.08
C ILE A 93 14.05 -10.64 -7.49
N TYR A 94 15.34 -10.47 -7.77
CA TYR A 94 15.93 -10.89 -9.04
C TYR A 94 15.61 -12.37 -9.34
N MET A 95 15.80 -13.27 -8.36
CA MET A 95 15.46 -14.68 -8.54
C MET A 95 13.98 -14.93 -8.81
N LEU A 96 13.06 -14.16 -8.21
CA LEU A 96 11.63 -14.26 -8.53
C LEU A 96 11.35 -13.83 -9.96
N CYS A 97 11.97 -12.72 -10.39
CA CYS A 97 11.82 -12.13 -11.71
C CYS A 97 12.37 -13.01 -12.84
N GLU A 98 13.33 -13.88 -12.55
CA GLU A 98 13.85 -14.88 -13.48
C GLU A 98 12.99 -16.16 -13.55
N SER A 99 11.95 -16.29 -12.70
CA SER A 99 11.10 -17.48 -12.69
C SER A 99 10.01 -17.40 -13.76
N PRO A 100 10.03 -18.28 -14.79
CA PRO A 100 8.94 -18.34 -15.76
C PRO A 100 7.63 -18.85 -15.15
N PHE A 101 7.68 -19.43 -13.95
CA PHE A 101 6.51 -19.96 -13.24
C PHE A 101 5.75 -18.87 -12.48
N ALA A 102 6.28 -17.65 -12.36
CA ALA A 102 5.58 -16.52 -11.75
C ALA A 102 4.50 -15.90 -12.66
N CYS A 103 4.37 -16.38 -13.90
CA CYS A 103 3.50 -15.82 -14.95
C CYS A 103 2.01 -15.70 -14.61
N ASN A 104 1.52 -16.46 -13.63
CA ASN A 104 0.11 -16.44 -13.21
C ASN A 104 -0.15 -15.57 -11.97
N LEU A 105 0.87 -14.91 -11.42
CA LEU A 105 0.70 -14.01 -10.29
C LEU A 105 -0.12 -12.78 -10.70
N THR A 106 -1.20 -12.55 -9.96
CA THR A 106 -2.03 -11.35 -10.04
C THR A 106 -1.88 -10.47 -8.80
N LYS A 107 -1.41 -11.03 -7.69
CA LYS A 107 -1.13 -10.29 -6.45
C LYS A 107 0.24 -10.64 -5.91
N LEU A 108 1.04 -9.62 -5.59
CA LEU A 108 2.37 -9.78 -5.05
C LEU A 108 2.59 -8.81 -3.88
N ASN A 109 2.82 -9.37 -2.69
CA ASN A 109 3.15 -8.61 -1.49
C ASN A 109 4.63 -8.79 -1.15
N LEU A 110 5.39 -7.71 -1.31
CA LEU A 110 6.82 -7.59 -1.01
C LEU A 110 7.09 -6.54 0.07
N SER A 111 6.08 -6.17 0.86
CA SER A 111 6.24 -5.17 1.90
C SER A 111 7.31 -5.57 2.93
N ARG A 112 8.08 -4.59 3.41
CA ARG A 112 9.07 -4.72 4.49
C ARG A 112 10.13 -5.78 4.20
N ASN A 113 10.79 -5.65 3.04
CA ASN A 113 11.81 -6.59 2.56
C ASN A 113 13.14 -5.92 2.21
N GLU A 114 13.34 -4.67 2.62
CA GLU A 114 14.55 -3.87 2.35
C GLU A 114 14.87 -3.69 0.86
N LEU A 115 13.85 -3.65 0.02
CA LEU A 115 14.03 -3.47 -1.43
C LEU A 115 14.48 -2.04 -1.76
N SER A 116 15.39 -1.92 -2.71
CA SER A 116 15.83 -0.63 -3.27
C SER A 116 15.29 -0.42 -4.69
N ASN A 117 15.71 0.65 -5.36
CA ASN A 117 15.41 0.88 -6.78
C ASN A 117 15.90 -0.28 -7.67
N ASN A 118 16.98 -0.97 -7.29
CA ASN A 118 17.47 -2.14 -8.04
C ASN A 118 16.45 -3.28 -8.00
N GLY A 119 15.86 -3.58 -6.83
CA GLY A 119 14.80 -4.56 -6.70
C GLY A 119 13.60 -4.24 -7.61
N VAL A 120 13.21 -2.97 -7.66
CA VAL A 120 12.15 -2.50 -8.56
C VAL A 120 12.56 -2.63 -10.03
N SER A 121 13.80 -2.33 -10.38
CA SER A 121 14.30 -2.48 -11.76
C SER A 121 14.17 -3.92 -12.28
N TYR A 122 14.34 -4.92 -11.42
CA TYR A 122 14.11 -6.32 -11.78
C TYR A 122 12.62 -6.61 -12.01
N LEU A 123 11.75 -6.11 -11.12
CA LEU A 123 10.29 -6.23 -11.28
C LEU A 123 9.80 -5.63 -12.59
N THR A 124 10.38 -4.51 -13.03
CA THR A 124 9.99 -3.79 -14.25
C THR A 124 10.68 -4.29 -15.51
N SER A 125 11.63 -5.22 -15.39
CA SER A 125 12.38 -5.80 -16.53
C SER A 125 11.90 -7.21 -16.93
N THR A 126 10.98 -7.80 -16.18
CA THR A 126 10.51 -9.17 -16.44
C THR A 126 9.10 -9.20 -17.03
N PRO A 127 8.87 -9.93 -18.14
CA PRO A 127 7.52 -10.15 -18.65
C PRO A 127 6.73 -11.16 -17.81
N PHE A 128 7.38 -11.92 -16.92
CA PHE A 128 6.72 -12.96 -16.12
C PHE A 128 5.80 -12.39 -15.03
N LEU A 129 5.81 -11.08 -14.79
CA LEU A 129 4.90 -10.43 -13.84
C LEU A 129 3.86 -9.53 -14.53
N ALA A 130 3.70 -9.66 -15.86
CA ALA A 130 2.79 -8.81 -16.64
C ALA A 130 1.29 -8.95 -16.29
N ASN A 131 0.91 -9.98 -15.54
CA ASN A 131 -0.47 -10.20 -15.09
C ASN A 131 -0.77 -9.60 -13.71
N LEU A 132 0.19 -8.90 -13.09
CA LEU A 132 -0.01 -8.28 -11.79
C LEU A 132 -1.12 -7.22 -11.83
N GLN A 133 -2.01 -7.33 -10.86
CA GLN A 133 -3.11 -6.39 -10.59
C GLN A 133 -2.93 -5.70 -9.23
N GLU A 134 -2.25 -6.35 -8.27
CA GLU A 134 -1.98 -5.78 -6.96
C GLU A 134 -0.50 -5.95 -6.60
N LEU A 135 0.18 -4.84 -6.32
CA LEU A 135 1.58 -4.81 -5.91
C LEU A 135 1.72 -4.01 -4.61
N ASN A 136 2.21 -4.68 -3.57
CA ASN A 136 2.50 -4.05 -2.30
C ASN A 136 4.01 -3.99 -2.05
N LEU A 137 4.54 -2.77 -1.98
CA LEU A 137 5.93 -2.43 -1.76
C LEU A 137 6.12 -1.54 -0.51
N GLU A 138 5.15 -1.54 0.41
CA GLU A 138 5.20 -0.76 1.65
C GLU A 138 6.48 -1.04 2.46
N GLY A 139 7.05 0.00 3.07
CA GLY A 139 8.12 -0.17 4.06
C GLY A 139 9.42 -0.68 3.47
N ASN A 140 9.76 -0.25 2.27
CA ASN A 140 11.03 -0.53 1.58
C ASN A 140 11.86 0.76 1.47
N ARG A 141 12.92 0.74 0.65
CA ARG A 141 13.84 1.86 0.41
C ARG A 141 13.74 2.35 -1.04
N ILE A 142 12.51 2.38 -1.57
CA ILE A 142 12.24 2.76 -2.96
C ILE A 142 12.14 4.28 -3.04
N SER A 143 12.89 4.90 -3.95
CA SER A 143 12.79 6.34 -4.21
C SER A 143 11.95 6.64 -5.45
N SER A 144 11.85 7.93 -5.80
CA SER A 144 11.18 8.38 -7.03
C SER A 144 11.70 7.75 -8.32
N GLU A 145 12.96 7.34 -8.38
CA GLU A 145 13.54 6.60 -9.52
C GLU A 145 12.91 5.21 -9.67
N GLY A 146 12.66 4.51 -8.55
CA GLY A 146 11.95 3.24 -8.57
C GLY A 146 10.49 3.41 -9.01
N LEU A 147 9.80 4.44 -8.50
CA LEU A 147 8.43 4.75 -8.95
C LEU A 147 8.39 5.14 -10.44
N GLN A 148 9.38 5.88 -10.93
CA GLN A 148 9.52 6.20 -12.34
C GLN A 148 9.66 4.92 -13.18
N SER A 149 10.49 3.97 -12.74
CA SER A 149 10.65 2.67 -13.42
C SER A 149 9.32 1.91 -13.53
N ILE A 150 8.49 1.92 -12.47
CA ILE A 150 7.15 1.33 -12.50
C ILE A 150 6.24 2.08 -13.49
N SER A 151 6.32 3.40 -13.48
CA SER A 151 5.52 4.29 -14.33
C SER A 151 5.84 4.15 -15.81
N GLU A 152 7.07 3.77 -16.17
CA GLU A 152 7.50 3.58 -17.56
C GLU A 152 7.34 2.13 -18.05
N CYS A 153 6.93 1.21 -17.17
CA CYS A 153 6.86 -0.21 -17.48
C CYS A 153 5.51 -0.62 -18.08
N SER A 154 5.51 -1.03 -19.36
CA SER A 154 4.30 -1.50 -20.06
C SER A 154 3.74 -2.81 -19.52
N PHE A 155 4.57 -3.65 -18.89
CA PHE A 155 4.13 -4.90 -18.26
C PHE A 155 3.24 -4.66 -17.03
N MET A 156 3.31 -3.47 -16.42
CA MET A 156 2.48 -3.11 -15.26
C MET A 156 1.14 -2.46 -15.67
N SER A 157 0.77 -2.53 -16.95
CA SER A 157 -0.44 -1.87 -17.46
C SER A 157 -1.77 -2.41 -16.91
N GLY A 158 -1.76 -3.63 -16.35
CA GLY A 158 -2.90 -4.24 -15.68
C GLY A 158 -3.04 -3.88 -14.20
N LEU A 159 -2.12 -3.07 -13.64
CA LEU A 159 -2.07 -2.81 -12.21
C LEU A 159 -3.26 -1.94 -11.75
N LYS A 160 -3.97 -2.43 -10.73
CA LYS A 160 -5.15 -1.78 -10.14
C LYS A 160 -4.87 -1.23 -8.75
N THR A 161 -4.01 -1.93 -7.99
CA THR A 161 -3.61 -1.52 -6.64
C THR A 161 -2.11 -1.43 -6.52
N LEU A 162 -1.62 -0.26 -6.09
CA LEU A 162 -0.22 0.00 -5.82
C LEU A 162 -0.08 0.61 -4.41
N ASN A 163 0.60 -0.11 -3.52
CA ASN A 163 0.94 0.38 -2.19
C ASN A 163 2.45 0.66 -2.11
N LEU A 164 2.79 1.92 -1.88
CA LEU A 164 4.14 2.45 -1.73
C LEU A 164 4.31 3.24 -0.42
N ASN A 165 3.45 2.98 0.56
CA ASN A 165 3.55 3.60 1.87
C ASN A 165 4.94 3.42 2.49
N GLN A 166 5.41 4.39 3.27
CA GLN A 166 6.67 4.32 4.02
C GLN A 166 7.86 3.98 3.10
N ASN A 167 8.04 4.78 2.05
CA ASN A 167 9.20 4.71 1.15
C ASN A 167 9.87 6.09 1.09
N LEU A 168 10.71 6.33 0.07
CA LEU A 168 11.49 7.56 -0.12
C LEU A 168 11.02 8.31 -1.38
N ILE A 169 9.71 8.30 -1.64
CA ILE A 169 9.14 8.93 -2.83
C ILE A 169 8.96 10.43 -2.58
N ASP A 170 9.33 11.24 -3.56
CA ASP A 170 9.09 12.67 -3.59
C ASP A 170 8.18 13.08 -4.76
N GLU A 171 7.98 14.39 -4.94
CA GLU A 171 7.18 14.96 -6.01
C GLU A 171 7.54 14.44 -7.42
N SER A 172 8.83 14.18 -7.69
CA SER A 172 9.28 13.78 -9.04
C SER A 172 8.74 12.40 -9.44
N GLY A 173 8.67 11.45 -8.49
CA GLY A 173 8.13 10.12 -8.74
C GLY A 173 6.63 10.15 -9.01
N VAL A 174 5.89 10.97 -8.25
CA VAL A 174 4.44 11.15 -8.45
C VAL A 174 4.14 11.88 -9.76
N ILE A 175 4.99 12.84 -10.14
CA ILE A 175 4.92 13.48 -11.47
C ILE A 175 5.08 12.42 -12.57
N ALA A 176 6.08 11.54 -12.48
CA ALA A 176 6.26 10.45 -13.45
C ALA A 176 5.02 9.53 -13.52
N LEU A 177 4.50 9.11 -12.36
CA LEU A 177 3.28 8.29 -12.27
C LEU A 177 2.07 8.97 -12.94
N SER A 178 1.88 10.26 -12.69
CA SER A 178 0.75 11.04 -13.22
C SER A 178 0.77 11.21 -14.74
N HIS A 179 1.91 11.02 -15.40
CA HIS A 179 2.06 11.09 -16.86
C HIS A 179 2.12 9.71 -17.52
N SER A 180 1.99 8.63 -16.74
CA SER A 180 2.09 7.27 -17.26
C SER A 180 0.79 6.80 -17.92
N PRO A 181 0.80 6.47 -19.23
CA PRO A 181 -0.35 5.82 -19.87
C PRO A 181 -0.57 4.38 -19.38
N TYR A 182 0.46 3.75 -18.82
CA TYR A 182 0.40 2.39 -18.32
C TYR A 182 -0.34 2.30 -16.98
N MET A 183 -0.45 3.38 -16.22
CA MET A 183 -1.13 3.37 -14.92
C MET A 183 -2.64 3.70 -15.02
N SER A 184 -3.21 3.64 -16.23
CA SER A 184 -4.60 4.00 -16.49
C SER A 184 -5.65 3.06 -15.85
N CYS A 185 -5.23 1.85 -15.47
CA CYS A 185 -6.09 0.89 -14.76
C CYS A 185 -6.04 1.04 -13.23
N LEU A 186 -5.23 1.96 -12.69
CA LEU A 186 -5.04 2.10 -11.27
C LEU A 186 -6.29 2.67 -10.59
N THR A 187 -6.84 1.92 -9.63
CA THR A 187 -8.00 2.33 -8.84
C THR A 187 -7.64 2.62 -7.39
N ASN A 188 -6.52 2.07 -6.91
CA ASN A 188 -6.09 2.16 -5.52
C ASN A 188 -4.61 2.54 -5.46
N LEU A 189 -4.32 3.71 -4.88
CA LEU A 189 -2.96 4.19 -4.69
C LEU A 189 -2.75 4.62 -3.25
N SER A 190 -1.72 4.06 -2.62
CA SER A 190 -1.30 4.44 -1.27
C SER A 190 0.15 4.92 -1.28
N LEU A 191 0.35 6.16 -0.85
CA LEU A 191 1.63 6.87 -0.83
C LEU A 191 1.94 7.44 0.57
N ASN A 192 1.28 6.96 1.62
CA ASN A 192 1.42 7.48 2.98
C ASN A 192 2.88 7.51 3.43
N VAL A 193 3.25 8.52 4.23
CA VAL A 193 4.59 8.67 4.80
C VAL A 193 5.65 8.67 3.69
N ASN A 194 5.46 9.54 2.70
CA ASN A 194 6.43 9.89 1.66
C ASN A 194 6.51 11.43 1.58
N ASN A 195 7.46 11.98 0.83
CA ASN A 195 7.68 13.43 0.76
C ASN A 195 7.08 14.04 -0.51
N ILE A 196 5.78 13.81 -0.74
CA ILE A 196 5.12 14.11 -2.02
C ILE A 196 5.05 15.61 -2.31
N ARG A 197 4.83 16.44 -1.28
CA ARG A 197 4.70 17.90 -1.37
C ARG A 197 3.66 18.36 -2.42
N ASN A 198 3.63 19.67 -2.61
CA ASN A 198 2.63 20.35 -3.41
C ASN A 198 2.62 19.97 -4.90
N LEU A 199 3.79 19.93 -5.54
CA LEU A 199 3.88 19.67 -6.98
C LEU A 199 3.44 18.24 -7.33
N GLY A 200 3.72 17.26 -6.47
CA GLY A 200 3.24 15.89 -6.64
C GLY A 200 1.71 15.80 -6.59
N VAL A 201 1.08 16.44 -5.59
CA VAL A 201 -0.39 16.46 -5.46
C VAL A 201 -1.06 17.20 -6.61
N LYS A 202 -0.49 18.32 -7.05
CA LYS A 202 -0.97 19.05 -8.23
C LYS A 202 -0.96 18.14 -9.46
N SER A 203 0.17 17.45 -9.69
CA SER A 203 0.35 16.61 -10.87
C SER A 203 -0.64 15.44 -10.88
N ILE A 204 -0.72 14.68 -9.77
CA ILE A 204 -1.63 13.54 -9.66
C ILE A 204 -3.10 13.96 -9.79
N SER A 205 -3.47 15.10 -9.21
CA SER A 205 -4.85 15.61 -9.28
C SER A 205 -5.24 16.04 -10.70
N SER A 206 -4.28 16.42 -11.54
CA SER A 206 -4.52 16.82 -12.94
C SER A 206 -4.36 15.69 -13.96
N SER A 207 -4.03 14.47 -13.51
CA SER A 207 -3.76 13.35 -14.39
C SER A 207 -5.02 12.80 -15.04
N ILE A 208 -5.02 12.72 -16.38
CA ILE A 208 -6.06 11.99 -17.13
C ILE A 208 -5.95 10.48 -16.94
N PHE A 209 -4.74 9.97 -16.67
CA PHE A 209 -4.49 8.53 -16.55
C PHE A 209 -4.96 8.02 -15.19
N LEU A 210 -4.94 8.84 -14.15
CA LEU A 210 -5.37 8.46 -12.81
C LEU A 210 -6.79 8.93 -12.47
N ALA A 211 -7.58 9.33 -13.49
CA ALA A 211 -8.94 9.83 -13.31
C ALA A 211 -9.91 8.79 -12.69
N ASP A 212 -9.62 7.50 -12.87
CA ASP A 212 -10.41 6.37 -12.36
C ASP A 212 -10.00 5.90 -10.96
N LEU A 213 -9.09 6.62 -10.28
CA LEU A 213 -8.78 6.36 -8.87
C LEU A 213 -10.03 6.42 -8.01
N GLN A 214 -10.18 5.38 -7.18
CA GLN A 214 -11.27 5.21 -6.21
C GLN A 214 -10.75 5.36 -4.77
N ILE A 215 -9.51 4.95 -4.52
CA ILE A 215 -8.86 5.07 -3.22
C ILE A 215 -7.53 5.78 -3.39
N LEU A 216 -7.35 6.89 -2.67
CA LEU A 216 -6.10 7.63 -2.60
C LEU A 216 -5.71 7.87 -1.14
N SER A 217 -4.51 7.43 -0.78
CA SER A 217 -3.95 7.67 0.56
C SER A 217 -2.67 8.48 0.49
N LEU A 218 -2.69 9.66 1.13
CA LEU A 218 -1.61 10.65 1.19
C LEU A 218 -1.38 11.10 2.65
N SER A 219 -1.55 10.17 3.60
CA SER A 219 -1.35 10.45 5.02
C SER A 219 0.12 10.73 5.32
N GLY A 220 0.44 11.76 6.11
CA GLY A 220 1.83 12.05 6.48
C GLY A 220 2.73 12.43 5.31
N CYS A 221 2.18 13.11 4.30
CA CYS A 221 2.91 13.45 3.08
C CYS A 221 3.35 14.92 2.98
N GLY A 222 3.14 15.68 4.06
CA GLY A 222 3.50 17.10 4.16
C GLY A 222 2.58 18.01 3.37
N LEU A 223 1.28 17.67 3.28
CA LEU A 223 0.29 18.42 2.52
C LEU A 223 -0.21 19.65 3.29
N ASP A 224 -0.53 20.71 2.57
CA ASP A 224 -1.12 21.95 3.09
C ASP A 224 -2.49 22.26 2.44
N ASN A 225 -2.97 23.49 2.60
CA ASN A 225 -4.27 23.94 2.11
C ASN A 225 -4.34 24.07 0.57
N GLU A 226 -3.20 24.31 -0.11
CA GLU A 226 -3.15 24.35 -1.59
C GLU A 226 -3.36 22.95 -2.18
N ASP A 227 -2.87 21.91 -1.50
CA ASP A 227 -3.06 20.52 -1.92
C ASP A 227 -4.53 20.11 -1.95
N VAL A 228 -5.27 20.55 -0.92
CA VAL A 228 -6.71 20.33 -0.83
C VAL A 228 -7.45 20.99 -2.01
N LYS A 229 -7.01 22.17 -2.47
CA LYS A 229 -7.58 22.84 -3.66
C LYS A 229 -7.38 22.03 -4.93
N TRP A 230 -6.20 21.45 -5.13
CA TRP A 230 -5.93 20.64 -6.31
C TRP A 230 -6.73 19.34 -6.30
N ILE A 231 -6.80 18.66 -5.16
CA ILE A 231 -7.57 17.42 -5.03
C ILE A 231 -9.07 17.69 -5.28
N ALA A 232 -9.63 18.75 -4.68
CA ALA A 232 -11.04 19.08 -4.84
C ALA A 232 -11.43 19.39 -6.31
N ASN A 233 -10.54 20.04 -7.05
CA ASN A 233 -10.82 20.51 -8.43
C ASN A 233 -10.27 19.59 -9.53
N GLY A 234 -9.59 18.51 -9.15
CA GLY A 234 -8.87 17.60 -10.03
C GLY A 234 -9.75 16.74 -10.95
N MET A 235 -9.11 15.78 -11.60
CA MET A 235 -9.72 14.82 -12.53
C MET A 235 -10.18 13.52 -11.85
N MET A 236 -9.78 13.29 -10.60
CA MET A 236 -10.09 12.07 -9.82
C MET A 236 -11.52 12.07 -9.27
N THR A 237 -12.52 12.24 -10.16
CA THR A 237 -13.94 12.37 -9.79
C THR A 237 -14.56 11.06 -9.29
N ASN A 238 -13.86 9.95 -9.51
CA ASN A 238 -14.26 8.60 -9.09
C ASN A 238 -13.83 8.23 -7.67
N LEU A 239 -13.16 9.13 -6.93
CA LEU A 239 -12.73 8.87 -5.56
C LEU A 239 -13.90 8.57 -4.64
N VAL A 240 -13.76 7.48 -3.90
CA VAL A 240 -14.69 6.95 -2.90
C VAL A 240 -14.09 7.03 -1.50
N ASP A 241 -12.76 6.88 -1.40
CA ASP A 241 -11.99 6.89 -0.16
C ASP A 241 -10.75 7.78 -0.31
N LEU A 242 -10.64 8.79 0.54
CA LEU A 242 -9.56 9.76 0.53
C LEU A 242 -8.96 9.89 1.93
N ASP A 243 -7.68 9.58 2.05
CA ASP A 243 -6.92 9.76 3.29
C ASP A 243 -5.90 10.88 3.16
N LEU A 244 -6.12 11.94 3.94
CA LEU A 244 -5.27 13.12 4.07
C LEU A 244 -4.80 13.31 5.52
N SER A 245 -4.82 12.25 6.33
CA SER A 245 -4.45 12.33 7.75
C SER A 245 -3.00 12.72 7.98
N ASP A 246 -2.70 13.22 9.18
CA ASP A 246 -1.36 13.54 9.65
C ASP A 246 -0.59 14.48 8.70
N ASN A 247 -1.27 15.49 8.15
CA ASN A 247 -0.71 16.54 7.30
C ASN A 247 -0.79 17.93 7.98
N LEU A 248 -0.51 19.00 7.23
CA LEU A 248 -0.50 20.39 7.69
C LEU A 248 -1.76 21.16 7.26
N ILE A 249 -2.89 20.46 7.11
CA ILE A 249 -4.13 21.05 6.60
C ILE A 249 -4.86 21.80 7.72
N SER A 250 -5.24 23.05 7.46
CA SER A 250 -6.06 23.87 8.36
C SER A 250 -7.33 24.40 7.68
N ASP A 251 -7.36 24.51 6.36
CA ASP A 251 -8.49 24.98 5.56
C ASP A 251 -8.93 23.90 4.56
N VAL A 252 -10.18 23.45 4.72
CA VAL A 252 -10.82 22.42 3.87
C VAL A 252 -11.99 22.97 3.06
N SER A 253 -12.18 24.29 3.04
CA SER A 253 -13.29 24.95 2.35
C SER A 253 -13.42 24.54 0.88
N SER A 254 -12.29 24.27 0.23
CA SER A 254 -12.23 23.83 -1.17
C SER A 254 -12.89 22.48 -1.41
N LEU A 255 -12.85 21.55 -0.45
CA LEU A 255 -13.57 20.27 -0.52
C LEU A 255 -15.09 20.47 -0.43
N ALA A 256 -15.54 21.54 0.21
CA ALA A 256 -16.96 21.79 0.45
C ALA A 256 -17.63 22.67 -0.62
N SER A 257 -16.92 23.64 -1.19
CA SER A 257 -17.53 24.67 -2.05
C SER A 257 -17.60 24.29 -3.54
N TYR A 258 -16.59 23.58 -4.08
CA TYR A 258 -16.49 23.33 -5.52
C TYR A 258 -15.98 21.93 -5.88
N SER A 259 -16.02 21.01 -4.91
CA SER A 259 -15.43 19.68 -5.09
C SER A 259 -16.15 18.89 -6.19
N LYS A 260 -15.36 18.29 -7.07
CA LYS A 260 -15.82 17.30 -8.06
C LYS A 260 -15.89 15.89 -7.49
N LEU A 261 -15.56 15.71 -6.21
CA LEU A 261 -15.51 14.41 -5.52
C LEU A 261 -16.90 13.94 -5.09
N MET A 262 -17.85 13.92 -6.03
CA MET A 262 -19.25 13.62 -5.74
C MET A 262 -19.49 12.17 -5.28
N ARG A 263 -18.51 11.28 -5.50
CA ARG A 263 -18.56 9.87 -5.09
C ARG A 263 -17.90 9.61 -3.74
N LEU A 264 -17.31 10.64 -3.11
CA LEU A 264 -16.56 10.47 -1.89
C LEU A 264 -17.47 10.03 -0.74
N SER A 265 -17.14 8.89 -0.15
CA SER A 265 -17.92 8.26 0.92
C SER A 265 -17.14 8.16 2.22
N LYS A 266 -15.81 8.20 2.14
CA LYS A 266 -14.90 8.16 3.28
C LYS A 266 -13.85 9.25 3.13
N LEU A 267 -13.69 10.04 4.18
CA LEU A 267 -12.71 11.11 4.26
C LEU A 267 -11.98 11.02 5.59
N ASN A 268 -10.68 10.79 5.54
CA ASN A 268 -9.82 10.79 6.72
C ASN A 268 -8.99 12.08 6.76
N LEU A 269 -9.24 12.91 7.76
CA LEU A 269 -8.56 14.18 8.03
C LEU A 269 -7.95 14.18 9.45
N LYS A 270 -7.77 13.00 10.05
CA LYS A 270 -7.14 12.85 11.37
C LYS A 270 -5.81 13.60 11.44
N GLY A 271 -5.47 14.16 12.60
CA GLY A 271 -4.09 14.61 12.86
C GLY A 271 -3.65 15.85 12.10
N ASN A 272 -4.61 16.62 11.57
CA ASN A 272 -4.40 17.90 10.92
C ASN A 272 -4.62 19.05 11.93
N TYR A 273 -4.84 20.26 11.42
CA TYR A 273 -5.05 21.47 12.21
C TYR A 273 -6.42 22.10 11.95
N ILE A 274 -7.42 21.27 11.64
CA ILE A 274 -8.77 21.70 11.33
C ILE A 274 -9.44 22.23 12.59
N ILE A 275 -10.00 23.44 12.49
CA ILE A 275 -10.81 24.03 13.55
C ILE A 275 -12.29 23.75 13.34
N GLU A 276 -13.09 24.10 14.34
CA GLU A 276 -14.54 23.91 14.33
C GLU A 276 -15.24 24.49 13.09
N LYS A 277 -14.86 25.70 12.66
CA LYS A 277 -15.42 26.36 11.48
C LYS A 277 -15.27 25.50 10.23
N ASP A 278 -14.09 24.91 10.03
CA ASP A 278 -13.75 24.09 8.87
C ASP A 278 -14.46 22.73 8.91
N ALA A 279 -14.60 22.14 10.11
CA ALA A 279 -15.41 20.95 10.31
C ALA A 279 -16.90 21.18 9.97
N LEU A 280 -17.47 22.32 10.37
CA LEU A 280 -18.84 22.71 10.03
C LEU A 280 -19.04 22.87 8.52
N VAL A 281 -18.04 23.39 7.81
CA VAL A 281 -18.06 23.55 6.35
C VAL A 281 -18.14 22.20 5.63
N ILE A 282 -17.48 21.15 6.14
CA ILE A 282 -17.62 19.79 5.61
C ILE A 282 -19.05 19.26 5.84
N LEU A 283 -19.56 19.38 7.07
CA LEU A 283 -20.85 18.81 7.45
C LEU A 283 -22.05 19.48 6.79
N THR A 284 -21.90 20.75 6.39
CA THR A 284 -22.95 21.53 5.71
C THR A 284 -22.82 21.52 4.20
N SER A 285 -21.78 20.88 3.65
CA SER A 285 -21.54 20.83 2.20
C SER A 285 -22.51 19.91 1.46
N ASN A 286 -23.08 20.42 0.37
CA ASN A 286 -23.84 19.59 -0.58
C ASN A 286 -22.93 18.69 -1.43
N SER A 287 -21.70 19.10 -1.72
CA SER A 287 -20.73 18.34 -2.53
C SER A 287 -20.27 17.05 -1.83
N LEU A 288 -20.29 17.03 -0.50
CA LEU A 288 -19.87 15.89 0.32
C LEU A 288 -21.06 15.13 0.93
N SER A 289 -22.25 15.26 0.34
CA SER A 289 -23.49 14.63 0.83
C SER A 289 -23.47 13.10 0.84
N ASN A 290 -22.55 12.47 0.11
CA ASN A 290 -22.36 11.01 0.07
C ASN A 290 -21.42 10.49 1.17
N LEU A 291 -20.85 11.36 2.01
CA LEU A 291 -20.00 10.93 3.12
C LEU A 291 -20.78 10.04 4.10
N THR A 292 -20.17 8.89 4.40
CA THR A 292 -20.62 7.91 5.39
C THR A 292 -19.61 7.74 6.52
N GLN A 293 -18.34 8.09 6.28
CA GLN A 293 -17.28 8.07 7.28
C GLN A 293 -16.45 9.35 7.18
N LEU A 294 -16.28 10.03 8.31
CA LEU A 294 -15.46 11.22 8.42
C LEU A 294 -14.60 11.10 9.68
N ASN A 295 -13.28 11.13 9.52
CA ASN A 295 -12.37 11.13 10.66
C ASN A 295 -11.75 12.52 10.84
N LEU A 296 -12.10 13.17 11.96
CA LEU A 296 -11.58 14.46 12.42
C LEU A 296 -10.87 14.33 13.78
N SER A 297 -10.44 13.12 14.16
CA SER A 297 -9.67 12.93 15.39
C SER A 297 -8.33 13.67 15.35
N CYS A 298 -7.75 13.97 16.51
CA CYS A 298 -6.44 14.63 16.62
C CYS A 298 -6.35 16.01 15.90
N ASN A 299 -7.43 16.79 15.85
CA ASN A 299 -7.48 18.13 15.24
C ASN A 299 -7.62 19.24 16.30
N CYS A 300 -7.96 20.46 15.87
CA CYS A 300 -8.06 21.67 16.70
C CYS A 300 -9.52 22.08 17.02
N ILE A 301 -10.45 21.11 17.11
CA ILE A 301 -11.88 21.39 17.30
C ILE A 301 -12.18 21.66 18.78
N ALA A 302 -12.72 22.84 19.09
CA ALA A 302 -13.11 23.24 20.44
C ALA A 302 -14.47 22.69 20.85
N ASN A 303 -15.52 22.96 20.09
CA ASN A 303 -16.87 22.50 20.41
C ASN A 303 -17.20 21.17 19.74
N ILE A 304 -16.70 20.07 20.31
CA ILE A 304 -16.97 18.72 19.80
C ILE A 304 -18.48 18.37 19.86
N GLU A 305 -19.20 18.90 20.85
CA GLU A 305 -20.63 18.61 21.04
C GLU A 305 -21.48 19.19 19.91
N GLU A 306 -21.18 20.40 19.44
CA GLU A 306 -21.88 21.01 18.30
C GLU A 306 -21.69 20.18 17.03
N ILE A 307 -20.46 19.77 16.73
CA ILE A 307 -20.14 18.89 15.59
C ILE A 307 -20.90 17.56 15.69
N ARG A 308 -20.95 16.94 16.88
CA ARG A 308 -21.72 15.70 17.11
C ARG A 308 -23.22 15.90 16.93
N ASN A 309 -23.78 17.01 17.40
CA ASN A 309 -25.21 17.29 17.28
C ASN A 309 -25.62 17.42 15.81
N ILE A 310 -24.80 18.09 15.01
CA ILE A 310 -25.03 18.22 13.56
C ILE A 310 -24.86 16.86 12.88
N SER A 311 -23.79 16.11 13.17
CA SER A 311 -23.57 14.79 12.55
C SER A 311 -24.68 13.79 12.89
N ASN A 312 -25.22 13.82 14.11
CA ASN A 312 -26.30 12.93 14.55
C ASN A 312 -27.61 13.14 13.78
N SER A 313 -27.81 14.31 13.18
CA SER A 313 -28.93 14.55 12.27
C SER A 313 -28.81 13.73 10.97
N ASN A 314 -27.58 13.36 10.57
CA ASN A 314 -27.29 12.47 9.47
C ASN A 314 -26.99 11.05 9.96
N LYS A 315 -28.04 10.22 10.04
CA LYS A 315 -27.95 8.83 10.54
C LYS A 315 -26.98 7.90 9.77
N LYS A 316 -26.51 8.31 8.58
CA LYS A 316 -25.57 7.52 7.77
C LYS A 316 -24.11 7.88 8.01
N LEU A 317 -23.85 9.03 8.63
CA LEU A 317 -22.50 9.54 8.83
C LEU A 317 -21.94 9.08 10.17
N GLN A 318 -20.85 8.31 10.11
CA GLN A 318 -20.01 8.01 11.25
C GLN A 318 -18.89 9.04 11.33
N ILE A 319 -18.77 9.72 12.47
CA ILE A 319 -17.74 10.72 12.69
C ILE A 319 -16.85 10.33 13.87
N ASP A 320 -15.54 10.38 13.65
CA ASP A 320 -14.55 10.25 14.73
C ASP A 320 -14.00 11.64 15.10
N LEU A 321 -14.05 11.95 16.40
CA LEU A 321 -13.67 13.25 16.97
C LEU A 321 -12.74 13.08 18.18
N GLN A 322 -12.16 11.90 18.37
CA GLN A 322 -11.27 11.61 19.50
C GLN A 322 -10.03 12.53 19.50
N ASP A 323 -9.47 12.78 20.68
CA ASP A 323 -8.18 13.44 20.85
C ASP A 323 -8.06 14.84 20.20
N ASN A 324 -9.17 15.56 20.05
CA ASN A 324 -9.14 16.97 19.62
C ASN A 324 -8.59 17.87 20.73
N ASP A 325 -7.66 18.74 20.36
CA ASP A 325 -7.04 19.71 21.26
C ASP A 325 -7.00 21.09 20.58
N PRO A 326 -7.85 22.05 21.01
CA PRO A 326 -7.89 23.40 20.44
C PRO A 326 -6.57 24.15 20.52
N VAL A 327 -5.73 23.81 21.51
CA VAL A 327 -4.43 24.44 21.75
C VAL A 327 -3.40 24.01 20.69
N ARG A 328 -3.62 22.89 20.00
CA ARG A 328 -2.78 22.42 18.88
C ARG A 328 -2.66 23.44 17.75
N SER A 329 -3.66 24.30 17.58
CA SER A 329 -3.63 25.42 16.61
C SER A 329 -2.52 26.43 16.90
N LEU A 330 -2.07 26.56 18.15
CA LEU A 330 -0.98 27.46 18.54
C LEU A 330 0.41 26.92 18.16
N LEU A 331 0.53 25.62 17.90
CA LEU A 331 1.78 24.99 17.45
C LEU A 331 2.10 25.28 15.98
N LEU A 332 1.13 25.77 15.21
CA LEU A 332 1.27 26.20 13.81
C LEU A 332 1.91 27.60 13.65
N GLY A 333 2.26 28.28 14.75
CA GLY A 333 2.65 29.71 14.77
C GLY A 333 3.50 30.20 13.58
N ASP A 334 3.06 31.32 12.98
CA ASP A 334 3.67 32.22 11.99
C ASP A 334 4.46 31.66 10.78
N ASN A 335 4.56 30.34 10.59
CA ASN A 335 5.42 29.73 9.56
C ASN A 335 4.65 28.91 8.50
N LEU A 336 3.60 29.50 7.92
CA LEU A 336 3.07 29.09 6.61
C LEU A 336 3.27 30.23 5.61
#